data_AF-A0A957YB76-F1
#
_entry.id   AF-A0A957YB76-F1
#
_cell.length_a   1.000
_cell.length_b   1.000
_cell.length_c   1.000
_cell.angle_alpha   90.00
_cell.angle_beta   90.00
_cell.angle_gamma   90.00
#
_symmetry.space_group_name_H-M   'P 1'
#
loop_
_entity.id
_entity.type
_entity.pdbx_description
1 polymer ?
#
loop_
_entity_poly.entity_id
_entity_poly.type
_entity_poly.pdbx_seq_one_letter_code
_entity_poly.pdbx_strand_id
1 'polypeptide(L)'
;MNDQKLGNPAVVGLAAFGLTTLMLQFHNVGWAGVGPVIWLGLIFGGTAQLIAGLQEMKTGNNFGYSAFTAYGAFWIALGLIFIGNHFEVFPSDGNDVGWFLVAWTLYTVIMWVGSMRTNGALAFTFTTLLAGFILLDLA
;
A
#
# COMPACT_ATOMS: atom_id res chain seq x y z
N MET A 1 -16.64 24.46 -24.37
CA MET A 1 -16.19 24.43 -22.97
C MET A 1 -14.75 23.96 -23.02
N ASN A 2 -13.80 24.73 -22.50
CA ASN A 2 -12.41 24.27 -22.43
C ASN A 2 -12.36 23.09 -21.46
N ASP A 3 -12.02 21.90 -21.95
CA ASP A 3 -11.72 20.74 -21.10
C ASP A 3 -10.45 21.06 -20.30
N GLN A 4 -10.61 21.59 -19.08
CA GLN A 4 -9.52 21.76 -18.16
C GLN A 4 -9.03 20.37 -17.76
N LYS A 5 -7.83 20.00 -18.23
CA LYS A 5 -7.18 18.75 -17.82
C LYS A 5 -6.88 18.80 -16.33
N LEU A 6 -7.61 18.01 -15.54
CA LEU A 6 -7.34 17.80 -14.13
C LEU A 6 -6.02 17.03 -13.95
N GLY A 7 -5.40 17.17 -12.78
CA GLY A 7 -4.21 16.39 -12.42
C GLY A 7 -4.52 14.89 -12.34
N ASN A 8 -3.55 14.05 -12.71
CA ASN A 8 -3.69 12.59 -12.64
C ASN A 8 -3.43 12.11 -11.19
N PRO A 9 -4.44 11.58 -10.48
CA PRO A 9 -4.29 11.14 -9.10
C PRO A 9 -3.32 9.95 -8.94
N ALA A 10 -3.09 9.15 -9.98
CA ALA A 10 -2.15 8.02 -9.95
C ALA A 10 -0.75 8.41 -9.52
N VAL A 11 -0.32 9.63 -9.86
CA VAL A 11 1.01 10.13 -9.52
C VAL A 11 1.16 10.23 -8.00
N VAL A 12 0.12 10.69 -7.29
CA VAL A 12 0.11 10.75 -5.82
C VAL A 12 0.02 9.35 -5.25
N GLY A 13 -0.86 8.50 -5.78
CA GLY A 13 -1.04 7.13 -5.30
C GLY A 13 0.23 6.29 -5.37
N LEU A 14 0.98 6.36 -6.48
CA LEU A 14 2.24 5.64 -6.66
C LEU A 14 3.37 6.21 -5.80
N ALA A 15 3.48 7.53 -5.68
CA ALA A 15 4.50 8.16 -4.84
C ALA A 15 4.30 7.84 -3.36
N ALA A 16 3.04 7.89 -2.89
CA ALA A 16 2.65 7.50 -1.55
C ALA A 16 3.01 6.05 -1.24
N PHE A 17 2.62 5.14 -2.13
CA PHE A 17 2.91 3.72 -1.98
C PHE A 17 4.41 3.43 -1.93
N GLY A 18 5.16 3.97 -2.92
CA GLY A 18 6.58 3.70 -3.06
C GLY A 18 7.40 4.23 -1.89
N LEU A 19 7.13 5.46 -1.44
CA LEU A 19 7.88 6.07 -0.34
C LEU A 19 7.63 5.35 1.00
N THR A 20 6.38 5.02 1.30
CA THR A 20 6.05 4.29 2.54
C THR A 20 6.62 2.87 2.51
N THR A 21 6.55 2.19 1.37
CA THR A 21 7.16 0.86 1.19
C THR A 21 8.67 0.91 1.40
N LEU A 22 9.36 1.89 0.80
CA LEU A 22 10.80 2.05 0.96
C LEU A 22 11.19 2.24 2.44
N MET A 23 10.45 3.06 3.17
CA MET A 23 10.71 3.27 4.60
C MET A 23 10.46 2.03 5.43
N LEU A 24 9.41 1.24 5.11
CA LEU A 24 9.20 -0.06 5.75
C LEU A 24 10.39 -1.00 5.49
N GLN A 25 10.92 -1.03 4.26
CA GLN A 25 12.08 -1.87 3.97
C GLN A 25 13.35 -1.40 4.70
N PHE A 26 13.59 -0.08 4.81
CA PHE A 26 14.67 0.45 5.65
C PHE A 26 14.53 0.04 7.11
N HIS A 27 13.30 -0.02 7.62
CA HIS A 27 13.05 -0.55 8.95
C HIS A 27 13.36 -2.05 9.04
N ASN A 28 12.89 -2.86 8.09
CA ASN A 28 13.09 -4.32 8.06
C ASN A 28 14.58 -4.71 8.01
N VAL A 29 15.43 -3.92 7.33
CA VAL A 29 16.88 -4.15 7.29
C VAL A 29 17.67 -3.45 8.41
N GLY A 30 16.96 -2.86 9.39
CA GLY A 30 17.56 -2.25 10.58
C GLY A 30 18.19 -0.86 10.39
N TRP A 31 17.93 -0.18 9.26
CA TRP A 31 18.49 1.16 8.99
C TRP A 31 17.67 2.29 9.60
N ALA A 32 16.39 2.05 9.89
CA ALA A 32 15.49 3.03 10.49
C ALA A 32 14.60 2.40 11.58
N GLY A 33 14.17 3.20 12.55
CA GLY A 33 13.13 2.80 13.50
C GLY A 33 11.75 2.72 12.81
N VAL A 34 10.78 2.09 13.49
CA VAL A 34 9.41 1.91 12.96
C VAL A 34 8.60 3.23 12.92
N GLY A 35 8.99 4.25 13.68
CA GLY A 35 8.26 5.51 13.82
C GLY A 35 7.93 6.20 12.47
N PRO A 36 8.92 6.50 11.62
CA PRO A 36 8.67 7.06 10.29
C PRO A 36 7.75 6.20 9.41
N VAL A 37 7.80 4.87 9.55
CA VAL A 37 6.93 3.94 8.81
C VAL A 37 5.48 4.11 9.22
N ILE A 38 5.21 4.21 10.53
CA ILE A 38 3.86 4.45 11.06
C ILE A 38 3.33 5.78 10.55
N TRP A 39 4.10 6.86 10.66
CA TRP A 39 3.63 8.19 10.24
C TRP A 39 3.36 8.28 8.73
N LEU A 40 4.26 7.72 7.90
CA LEU A 40 4.04 7.64 6.46
C LEU A 40 2.89 6.70 6.10
N GLY A 41 2.73 5.61 6.85
CA GLY A 41 1.63 4.65 6.70
C GLY A 41 0.27 5.29 6.98
N LEU A 42 0.16 6.16 7.99
CA LEU A 42 -1.11 6.83 8.27
C LEU A 42 -1.40 7.98 7.30
N ILE A 43 -0.39 8.81 7.01
CA ILE A 43 -0.61 10.09 6.32
C ILE A 43 -0.47 9.97 4.81
N PHE A 44 0.64 9.40 4.32
CA PHE A 44 0.95 9.44 2.90
C PHE A 44 0.54 8.15 2.20
N GLY A 45 1.24 7.05 2.48
CA GLY A 45 0.88 5.71 2.01
C GLY A 45 -0.53 5.29 2.42
N GLY A 46 -1.08 5.87 3.47
CA GLY A 46 -2.45 5.66 3.91
C GLY A 46 -3.44 6.66 3.33
N THR A 47 -3.60 7.78 4.02
CA THR A 47 -4.66 8.77 3.74
C THR A 47 -4.54 9.38 2.35
N ALA A 48 -3.37 9.89 1.96
CA ALA A 48 -3.20 10.50 0.63
C ALA A 48 -3.38 9.49 -0.50
N GLN A 49 -2.87 8.26 -0.32
CA GLN A 49 -3.06 7.17 -1.28
C GLN A 49 -4.52 6.76 -1.40
N LEU A 50 -5.25 6.64 -0.28
CA LEU A 50 -6.68 6.36 -0.25
C LEU A 50 -7.47 7.41 -1.02
N ILE A 51 -7.18 8.70 -0.77
CA ILE A 51 -7.82 9.82 -1.47
C ILE A 51 -7.50 9.78 -2.97
N ALA A 52 -6.25 9.50 -3.36
CA ALA A 52 -5.88 9.33 -4.75
C ALA A 52 -6.67 8.20 -5.42
N GLY A 53 -6.85 7.08 -4.74
CA GLY A 53 -7.71 5.99 -5.20
C GLY A 53 -9.15 6.45 -5.44
N LEU A 54 -9.77 7.12 -4.48
CA LEU A 54 -11.14 7.64 -4.66
C LEU A 54 -11.26 8.63 -5.82
N GLN A 55 -10.20 9.37 -6.13
CA GLN A 55 -10.15 10.29 -7.28
C GLN A 55 -10.00 9.56 -8.62
N GLU A 56 -9.36 8.39 -8.68
CA GLU A 56 -9.28 7.56 -9.89
C GLU A 56 -10.66 7.08 -10.39
N MET A 57 -11.66 6.99 -9.50
CA MET A 57 -13.03 6.67 -9.93
C MET A 57 -13.53 7.67 -10.99
N LYS A 58 -13.09 8.93 -10.93
CA LYS A 58 -13.48 9.99 -11.86
C LYS A 58 -12.73 9.95 -13.19
N THR A 59 -11.66 9.16 -13.29
CA THR A 59 -10.84 9.03 -14.51
C THR A 59 -11.19 7.79 -15.32
N GLY A 60 -12.04 6.89 -14.79
CA GLY A 60 -12.36 5.59 -15.40
C GLY A 60 -11.27 4.53 -15.22
N ASN A 61 -10.25 4.81 -14.40
CA ASN A 61 -9.14 3.89 -14.14
C ASN A 61 -9.50 2.91 -13.00
N ASN A 62 -10.16 1.81 -13.36
CA ASN A 62 -10.60 0.79 -12.40
C ASN A 62 -9.42 0.15 -11.63
N PHE A 63 -8.29 -0.04 -12.30
CA PHE A 63 -7.10 -0.63 -11.67
C PHE A 63 -6.53 0.31 -10.61
N GLY A 64 -6.32 1.58 -10.96
CA GLY A 64 -5.81 2.60 -10.03
C GLY A 64 -6.76 2.82 -8.85
N TYR A 65 -8.07 2.88 -9.11
CA TYR A 65 -9.10 2.98 -8.08
C TYR A 65 -8.94 1.84 -7.06
N SER A 66 -8.95 0.58 -7.52
CA SER A 66 -8.82 -0.57 -6.63
C SER A 66 -7.47 -0.57 -5.89
N ALA A 67 -6.36 -0.42 -6.61
CA ALA A 67 -5.02 -0.48 -6.05
C ALA A 67 -4.80 0.59 -4.97
N PHE A 68 -5.03 1.86 -5.30
CA PHE A 68 -4.69 2.94 -4.37
C PHE A 68 -5.64 3.01 -3.19
N THR A 69 -6.93 2.73 -3.39
CA THR A 69 -7.87 2.69 -2.26
C THR A 69 -7.53 1.52 -1.33
N ALA A 70 -7.26 0.33 -1.86
CA ALA A 70 -6.96 -0.84 -1.05
C ALA A 70 -5.62 -0.71 -0.32
N TYR A 71 -4.52 -0.38 -1.01
CA TYR A 71 -3.23 -0.22 -0.34
C TYR A 71 -3.15 1.01 0.57
N GLY A 72 -3.96 2.05 0.30
CA GLY A 72 -4.19 3.13 1.25
C GLY A 72 -4.80 2.63 2.56
N ALA A 73 -5.85 1.81 2.48
CA ALA A 73 -6.44 1.19 3.65
C ALA A 73 -5.48 0.21 4.37
N PHE A 74 -4.68 -0.57 3.61
CA PHE A 74 -3.64 -1.44 4.16
C PHE A 74 -2.67 -0.66 5.06
N TRP A 75 -2.13 0.45 4.57
CA TRP A 75 -1.13 1.22 5.32
C TRP A 75 -1.72 1.87 6.58
N ILE A 76 -2.97 2.34 6.51
CA ILE A 76 -3.67 2.85 7.69
C ILE A 76 -3.86 1.73 8.71
N ALA A 77 -4.34 0.56 8.27
CA ALA A 77 -4.56 -0.60 9.14
C ALA A 77 -3.25 -1.07 9.79
N LEU A 78 -2.17 -1.24 9.02
CA LEU A 78 -0.87 -1.66 9.53
C LEU A 78 -0.31 -0.66 10.55
N GLY A 79 -0.40 0.65 10.26
CA GLY A 79 0.00 1.69 11.20
C GLY A 79 -0.79 1.66 12.50
N LEU A 80 -2.10 1.43 12.42
CA LEU A 80 -2.98 1.29 13.59
C LEU A 80 -2.73 0.00 14.36
N ILE A 81 -2.38 -1.11 13.71
CA ILE A 81 -1.97 -2.35 14.39
C ILE A 81 -0.72 -2.09 15.24
N PHE A 82 0.30 -1.40 14.70
CA PHE A 82 1.52 -1.10 15.45
C PHE A 82 1.26 -0.15 16.63
N ILE A 83 0.40 0.86 16.45
CA ILE A 83 -0.02 1.74 17.54
C ILE A 83 -0.84 0.97 18.59
N GLY A 84 -1.79 0.14 18.15
CA GLY A 84 -2.63 -0.69 19.02
C GLY A 84 -1.79 -1.62 19.87
N ASN A 85 -0.81 -2.31 19.27
CA ASN A 85 0.14 -3.14 20.00
C ASN A 85 0.97 -2.36 21.02
N HIS A 86 1.39 -1.12 20.70
CA HIS A 86 2.15 -0.30 21.63
C HIS A 86 1.33 0.15 22.86
N PHE A 87 0.03 0.41 22.68
CA PHE A 87 -0.88 0.85 23.75
C PHE A 87 -1.77 -0.26 24.30
N GLU A 88 -1.52 -1.52 23.94
CA GLU A 88 -2.31 -2.69 24.36
C GLU A 88 -3.81 -2.60 23.99
N VAL A 89 -4.12 -1.96 22.86
CA VAL A 89 -5.48 -1.85 22.30
C VAL A 89 -5.64 -2.85 21.17
N PHE A 90 -6.48 -3.87 21.36
CA PHE A 90 -6.64 -5.00 20.44
C PHE A 90 -5.29 -5.61 20.02
N PRO A 91 -4.48 -6.10 21.00
CA PRO A 91 -3.16 -6.61 20.72
C PRO A 91 -3.22 -7.75 19.69
N SER A 92 -2.35 -7.66 18.69
CA SER A 92 -2.19 -8.63 17.61
C SER A 92 -0.76 -9.17 17.68
N ASP A 93 -0.61 -10.48 17.82
CA ASP A 93 0.71 -11.10 17.86
C ASP A 93 1.29 -11.28 16.43
N GLY A 94 2.49 -11.87 16.33
CA GLY A 94 3.13 -12.11 15.04
C GLY A 94 2.32 -13.03 14.12
N ASN A 95 1.59 -13.99 14.68
CA ASN A 95 0.75 -14.90 13.91
C ASN A 95 -0.50 -14.17 13.38
N ASP A 96 -1.12 -13.31 14.19
CA ASP A 96 -2.25 -12.48 13.75
C ASP A 96 -1.87 -11.53 12.60
N VAL A 97 -0.71 -10.85 12.73
CA VAL A 97 -0.19 -9.98 11.69
C VAL A 97 0.22 -10.77 10.44
N GLY A 98 0.76 -11.98 10.60
CA GLY A 98 1.06 -12.89 9.49
C GLY A 98 -0.19 -13.23 8.66
N TRP A 99 -1.30 -13.61 9.30
CA TRP A 99 -2.55 -13.87 8.58
C TRP A 99 -3.14 -12.63 7.91
N PHE A 100 -2.97 -11.45 8.54
CA PHE A 100 -3.29 -10.17 7.90
C PHE A 100 -2.48 -9.98 6.60
N LEU A 101 -1.17 -10.20 6.63
CA LEU A 101 -0.31 -10.07 5.45
C LEU A 101 -0.65 -11.10 4.36
N VAL A 102 -0.91 -12.36 4.71
CA VAL A 102 -1.34 -13.41 3.76
C VAL A 102 -2.61 -13.00 3.00
N ALA A 103 -3.59 -12.38 3.67
CA ALA A 103 -4.78 -11.87 3.00
C ALA A 103 -4.44 -10.78 1.97
N TRP A 104 -3.49 -9.90 2.29
CA TRP A 104 -2.98 -8.88 1.36
C TRP A 104 -2.12 -9.48 0.24
N THR A 105 -1.39 -10.56 0.49
CA THR A 105 -0.67 -11.33 -0.53
C THR A 105 -1.65 -11.87 -1.56
N LEU A 106 -2.76 -12.48 -1.14
CA LEU A 106 -3.80 -12.97 -2.05
C LEU A 106 -4.44 -11.86 -2.88
N TYR A 107 -4.76 -10.72 -2.26
CA TYR A 107 -5.22 -9.53 -3.00
C TYR A 107 -4.17 -9.06 -4.02
N THR A 108 -2.90 -9.06 -3.63
CA THR A 108 -1.78 -8.68 -4.50
C THR A 108 -1.66 -9.61 -5.70
N VAL A 109 -1.87 -10.93 -5.54
CA VAL A 109 -1.89 -11.90 -6.66
C VAL A 109 -2.95 -11.52 -7.69
N ILE A 110 -4.17 -11.19 -7.24
CA ILE A 110 -5.26 -10.77 -8.14
C ILE A 110 -4.86 -9.52 -8.92
N MET A 111 -4.32 -8.53 -8.22
CA MET A 111 -3.88 -7.28 -8.84
C MET A 111 -2.66 -7.45 -9.74
N TRP A 112 -1.75 -8.37 -9.43
CA TRP A 112 -0.59 -8.71 -10.25
C TRP A 112 -1.00 -9.27 -11.61
N VAL A 113 -1.99 -10.17 -11.66
CA VAL A 113 -2.56 -10.64 -12.94
C VAL A 113 -3.17 -9.47 -13.74
N GLY A 114 -3.87 -8.56 -13.05
CA GLY A 114 -4.42 -7.35 -13.67
C GLY A 114 -3.35 -6.40 -14.21
N SER A 115 -2.24 -6.21 -13.50
CA SER A 115 -1.19 -5.25 -13.85
C SER A 115 -0.40 -5.67 -15.10
N MET A 116 -0.29 -6.98 -15.38
CA MET A 116 0.32 -7.47 -16.64
C MET A 116 -0.41 -6.97 -17.90
N ARG A 117 -1.68 -6.60 -17.77
CA ARG A 117 -2.51 -6.10 -18.88
C ARG A 117 -2.58 -4.58 -18.94
N THR A 118 -1.98 -3.84 -18.00
CA THR A 118 -2.00 -2.37 -17.99
C THR A 118 -0.75 -1.78 -18.67
N ASN A 119 0.43 -1.97 -18.08
CA ASN A 119 1.73 -1.62 -18.67
C ASN A 119 2.88 -2.32 -17.95
N GLY A 120 4.05 -2.38 -18.59
CA GLY A 120 5.22 -3.07 -18.07
C GLY A 120 5.76 -2.52 -16.74
N ALA A 121 5.65 -1.21 -16.49
CA ALA A 121 6.09 -0.62 -15.22
C ALA A 121 5.21 -1.06 -14.05
N LEU A 122 3.88 -1.05 -14.22
CA LEU A 122 2.95 -1.57 -13.22
C LEU A 122 3.09 -3.08 -13.03
N ALA A 123 3.30 -3.84 -14.11
CA ALA A 123 3.57 -5.27 -14.02
C ALA A 123 4.82 -5.54 -13.17
N PHE A 124 5.91 -4.80 -13.40
CA PHE A 124 7.13 -4.89 -12.61
C PHE A 124 6.87 -4.53 -11.13
N THR A 125 6.22 -3.41 -10.85
CA THR A 125 5.89 -2.97 -9.49
C THR A 125 5.08 -4.02 -8.72
N PHE A 126 4.06 -4.61 -9.34
CA PHE A 126 3.27 -5.64 -8.65
C PHE A 126 3.99 -6.98 -8.54
N THR A 127 4.93 -7.28 -9.44
CA THR A 127 5.77 -8.48 -9.32
C THR A 127 6.69 -8.37 -8.11
N THR A 128 7.37 -7.23 -7.96
CA THR A 128 8.24 -6.99 -6.79
C THR A 128 7.45 -6.85 -5.50
N LEU A 129 6.25 -6.27 -5.56
CA LEU A 129 5.35 -6.21 -4.41
C LEU A 129 4.89 -7.61 -3.98
N LEU A 130 4.48 -8.46 -4.91
CA LEU A 130 4.07 -9.83 -4.60
C LEU A 130 5.22 -10.62 -3.97
N ALA A 131 6.42 -10.52 -4.53
CA ALA A 131 7.61 -11.12 -3.94
C ALA A 131 7.88 -10.56 -2.53
N GLY A 132 7.73 -9.25 -2.33
CA GLY A 132 7.89 -8.60 -1.02
C GLY A 132 6.91 -9.13 0.02
N PHE A 133 5.62 -9.25 -0.31
CA PHE A 133 4.61 -9.82 0.57
C PHE A 133 4.91 -11.29 0.92
N ILE A 134 5.27 -12.13 -0.07
CA ILE A 134 5.65 -13.53 0.18
C ILE A 134 6.85 -13.62 1.14
N LEU A 135 7.84 -12.74 0.98
CA LEU A 135 9.00 -12.71 1.88
C LEU A 135 8.63 -12.27 3.30
N LEU A 136 7.66 -11.36 3.44
CA LEU A 136 7.13 -10.96 4.74
C LEU A 136 6.30 -12.08 5.39
N ASP A 137 5.53 -12.83 4.63
CA ASP A 137 4.74 -13.97 5.13
C ASP A 137 5.62 -15.11 5.66
N LEU A 138 6.86 -15.22 5.16
CA LEU A 138 7.83 -16.27 5.53
C LEU A 138 8.78 -15.87 6.67
N ALA A 139 8.78 -14.59 7.07
CA ALA A 139 9.69 -14.03 8.07
C ALA A 139 9.15 -14.25 9.50
#